data_AF-A0A2G4J3A9-F1
#
_entry.id   AF-A0A2G4J3A9-F1
#
_cell.length_a   1.000
_cell.length_b   1.000
_cell.length_c   1.000
_cell.angle_alpha   90.00
_cell.angle_beta   90.00
_cell.angle_gamma   90.00
#
_symmetry.space_group_name_H-M   'P 1'
#
loop_
_entity.id
_entity.type
_entity.pdbx_description
1 polymer ?
#
loop_
_entity_poly.entity_id
_entity_poly.type
_entity_poly.pdbx_seq_one_letter_code
_entity_poly.pdbx_strand_id
1 'polypeptide(L)' 'MIGPANLSPEIVTRLNREVLTALKNPELIKKFKSFGAEIAPSTPDELSDLSRRETARWAEVIKRSGAKVD' A
#
# COMPACT_ATOMS: atom_id res chain seq x y z
N MET A 1 0.55 -4.09 1.91
CA MET A 1 1.15 -4.46 3.22
C MET A 1 2.66 -4.30 3.09
N ILE A 2 3.32 -3.77 4.11
CA ILE A 2 4.79 -3.67 4.16
C ILE A 2 5.30 -4.73 5.14
N GLY A 3 6.43 -5.36 4.84
CA GLY A 3 7.10 -6.34 5.71
C GLY A 3 8.62 -6.22 5.61
N PRO A 4 9.38 -7.07 6.33
CA PRO A 4 10.84 -7.12 6.21
C PRO A 4 11.30 -7.34 4.77
N ALA A 5 12.39 -6.67 4.38
CA ALA A 5 12.88 -6.65 2.99
C ALA A 5 13.15 -8.05 2.40
N ASN A 6 13.53 -9.01 3.26
CA ASN A 6 13.95 -10.35 2.84
C ASN A 6 12.91 -11.43 3.19
N LEU A 7 11.62 -11.08 3.25
CA LEU A 7 10.58 -12.10 3.34
C LEU A 7 10.61 -13.02 2.11
N SER A 8 10.43 -14.32 2.32
CA SER A 8 10.31 -15.30 1.23
C SER A 8 9.15 -14.93 0.29
N PRO A 9 9.32 -15.06 -1.05
CA PRO A 9 8.26 -14.80 -2.02
C PRO A 9 6.96 -15.58 -1.75
N GLU A 10 7.08 -16.79 -1.20
CA GLU A 10 5.93 -17.62 -0.84
C GLU A 10 5.10 -16.98 0.30
N ILE A 11 5.78 -16.44 1.32
CA ILE A 11 5.14 -15.75 2.43
C ILE A 11 4.45 -14.48 1.94
N VAL A 12 5.12 -13.70 1.08
CA VAL A 12 4.56 -12.49 0.47
C VAL A 12 3.28 -12.81 -0.30
N THR A 13 3.33 -13.85 -1.14
CA THR A 13 2.20 -14.30 -1.95
C THR A 13 1.03 -14.75 -1.08
N ARG A 14 1.31 -15.57 -0.05
CA ARG A 14 0.29 -16.04 0.88
C ARG A 14 -0.37 -14.88 1.61
N LEU A 15 0.40 -13.96 2.18
CA LEU A 15 -0.14 -12.80 2.91
C LEU A 15 -1.01 -11.92 2.01
N ASN A 16 -0.56 -11.64 0.77
CA ASN A 16 -1.36 -10.87 -0.18
C ASN A 16 -2.69 -11.57 -0.46
N ARG A 17 -2.68 -12.88 -0.72
CA ARG A 17 -3.90 -13.66 -0.95
C ARG A 17 -4.87 -13.58 0.22
N GLU A 18 -4.39 -13.74 1.45
CA GLU A 18 -5.26 -13.68 2.63
C GLU A 18 -5.87 -12.29 2.82
N VAL A 19 -5.12 -11.21 2.53
CA VAL A 19 -5.66 -9.84 2.54
C VAL A 19 -6.76 -9.68 1.48
N LEU A 20 -6.52 -10.13 0.25
CA LEU A 20 -7.53 -10.07 -0.81
C LEU A 20 -8.79 -10.86 -0.46
N THR A 21 -8.64 -12.02 0.19
CA THR A 21 -9.77 -12.80 0.70
C THR A 21 -10.56 -12.03 1.76
N ALA A 22 -9.88 -11.39 2.72
CA ALA A 22 -10.53 -10.58 3.75
C ALA A 22 -11.33 -9.42 3.16
N LEU A 23 -10.81 -8.79 2.10
CA LEU A 23 -11.49 -7.70 1.39
C LEU A 23 -12.75 -8.13 0.62
N LYS A 24 -13.05 -9.43 0.50
CA LYS A 24 -14.34 -9.91 -0.02
C LYS A 24 -15.48 -9.76 0.98
N ASN A 25 -15.19 -9.44 2.24
CA ASN A 25 -16.22 -9.22 3.25
C ASN A 25 -16.90 -7.85 3.04
N PRO A 26 -18.21 -7.81 2.71
CA PRO A 26 -18.93 -6.56 2.45
C PRO A 26 -19.02 -5.64 3.68
N GLU A 27 -19.09 -6.19 4.89
CA GLU A 27 -19.10 -5.38 6.12
C GLU A 27 -17.75 -4.70 6.36
N LEU A 28 -16.65 -5.37 6.01
CA LEU A 28 -15.33 -4.78 6.06
C LEU A 28 -15.23 -3.61 5.08
N ILE A 29 -15.70 -3.81 3.83
CA ILE A 29 -15.74 -2.76 2.81
C ILE A 29 -16.57 -1.56 3.29
N LYS A 30 -17.75 -1.81 3.85
CA LYS A 30 -18.64 -0.76 4.37
C LYS A 30 -17.98 0.03 5.49
N LYS A 31 -17.23 -0.64 6.37
CA LYS A 31 -16.49 0.02 7.46
C LYS A 31 -15.37 0.91 6.94
N PHE A 32 -14.57 0.45 5.96
CA PHE A 32 -13.57 1.31 5.32
C PHE A 32 -14.20 2.54 4.66
N LYS A 33 -15.29 2.35 3.92
CA LYS A 33 -16.04 3.46 3.31
C LYS A 33 -16.57 4.46 4.35
N SER A 34 -17.00 3.99 5.52
CA SER A 34 -17.46 4.86 6.60
C SER A 34 -16.36 5.77 7.18
N PHE A 35 -15.09 5.39 7.02
CA PHE A 35 -13.93 6.21 7.37
C PHE A 35 -13.47 7.13 6.23
N GLY A 36 -14.22 7.19 5.12
CA GLY A 36 -13.82 7.92 3.91
C GLY A 36 -12.67 7.25 3.14
N ALA A 37 -12.35 5.99 3.47
CA ALA A 37 -11.30 5.25 2.79
C ALA A 37 -11.84 4.51 1.57
N GLU A 38 -11.09 4.59 0.47
CA GLU A 38 -11.27 3.75 -0.70
C GLU A 38 -10.32 2.55 -0.63
N ILE A 39 -10.85 1.36 -0.92
CA ILE A 39 -10.04 0.14 -0.93
C ILE A 39 -9.47 -0.03 -2.33
N ALA A 40 -8.14 -0.04 -2.43
CA ALA A 40 -7.41 -0.32 -3.65
C ALA A 40 -6.62 -1.64 -3.48
N PRO A 41 -7.24 -2.81 -3.76
CA PRO A 41 -6.51 -4.07 -3.77
C PRO A 41 -5.49 -4.08 -4.92
N SER A 42 -4.30 -4.60 -4.66
CA SER A 42 -3.21 -4.67 -5.65
C SER A 42 -2.37 -5.94 -5.44
N THR A 43 -1.54 -6.24 -6.43
CA THR A 43 -0.46 -7.24 -6.31
C THR A 43 0.72 -6.68 -5.49
N PRO A 44 1.62 -7.55 -4.99
CA PRO A 44 2.86 -7.11 -4.33
C PRO A 44 3.75 -6.24 -5.23
N ASP A 45 3.83 -6.57 -6.53
CA ASP A 45 4.66 -5.84 -7.48
C ASP A 45 4.09 -4.46 -7.78
N GLU A 46 2.77 -4.36 -7.96
CA GLU A 46 2.08 -3.07 -8.15
C GLU A 46 2.28 -2.13 -6.96
N LEU A 47 2.22 -2.67 -5.73
CA LEU A 47 2.48 -1.88 -4.52
C LEU A 47 3.95 -1.44 -4.44
N SER A 48 4.87 -2.30 -4.83
CA SER A 48 6.31 -2.00 -4.87
C SER A 48 6.63 -0.91 -5.90
N ASP A 49 6.00 -0.98 -7.08
CA ASP A 49 6.10 0.03 -8.11
C ASP A 49 5.50 1.36 -7.68
N LEU A 50 4.32 1.34 -7.04
CA LEU A 50 3.70 2.54 -6.49
C LEU A 50 4.63 3.21 -5.48
N SER A 51 5.20 2.44 -4.55
CA SER A 51 6.13 2.96 -3.55
C SER A 51 7.34 3.64 -4.19
N ARG A 52 7.96 3.02 -5.20
CA ARG A 52 9.09 3.62 -5.94
C ARG A 52 8.70 4.92 -6.65
N ARG A 53 7.56 4.91 -7.36
CA ARG A 53 7.07 6.09 -8.10
C ARG A 53 6.74 7.25 -7.18
N GLU A 54 6.01 6.99 -6.11
CA GLU A 54 5.60 8.01 -5.14
C GLU A 54 6.82 8.56 -4.39
N THR A 55 7.77 7.72 -4.01
CA THR A 55 9.03 8.17 -3.39
C THR A 55 9.76 9.18 -4.27
N ALA A 56 9.95 8.86 -5.57
CA ALA A 56 10.63 9.75 -6.50
C ALA A 56 9.84 11.06 -6.71
N ARG A 57 8.51 10.96 -6.87
CA ARG A 57 7.63 12.11 -7.06
C ARG A 57 7.66 13.06 -5.86
N TRP A 58 7.50 12.53 -4.65
CA TRP A 58 7.45 13.36 -3.44
C TRP A 58 8.82 13.92 -3.07
N ALA A 59 9.92 13.21 -3.35
CA ALA A 59 11.26 13.75 -3.21
C ALA A 59 11.45 15.03 -4.06
N GLU A 60 10.92 15.06 -5.28
CA GLU A 60 10.97 16.24 -6.13
C GLU A 60 10.09 17.38 -5.60
N VAL A 61 8.88 17.08 -5.14
CA VAL A 61 7.98 18.08 -4.54
C VAL A 61 8.62 18.74 -3.32
N ILE A 62 9.23 17.95 -2.42
CA ILE A 62 9.90 18.44 -1.21
C ILE A 62 11.06 19.37 -1.57
N LYS A 63 11.89 18.97 -2.55
CA LYS A 63 13.01 19.80 -3.03
C LYS A 63 12.53 21.15 -3.56
N ARG A 64 11.43 21.17 -4.32
CA ARG A 64 10.86 22.39 -4.92
C ARG A 64 10.20 23.28 -3.88
N SER A 65 9.49 22.71 -2.91
CA SER A 65 8.76 23.49 -1.91
C SER A 65 9.66 24.04 -0.80
N GLY A 66 10.84 23.44 -0.59
CA GLY A 66 11.69 23.74 0.55
C GLY A 66 11.13 23.23 1.87
N ALA A 67 10.08 22.38 1.83
CA ALA A 67 9.49 21.78 3.02
C ALA A 67 10.54 20.92 3.75
N LYS A 68 10.51 21.00 5.08
CA LYS A 68 11.32 20.18 5.98
C LYS A 68 10.42 19.58 7.05
N VAL A 69 10.82 18.42 7.56
CA VAL A 69 10.24 17.85 8.77
C VAL A 69 11.11 18.32 9.92
N ASP A 70 10.48 18.77 11.01
CA ASP A 70 11.15 19.26 12.22
C ASP A 70 11.88 18.15 12.99
#